data_AF-A0A7Z6WHS8-F1
#
_entry.id   AF-A0A7Z6WHS8-F1
#
_cell.length_a   1.000
_cell.length_b   1.000
_cell.length_c   1.000
_cell.angle_alpha   90.00
_cell.angle_beta   90.00
_cell.angle_gamma   90.00
#
_symmetry.space_group_name_H-M   'P 1'
#
loop_
_entity.id
_entity.type
_entity.pdbx_description
1 polymer ?
#
loop_
_entity_poly.entity_id
_entity_poly.type
_entity_poly.pdbx_seq_one_letter_code
_entity_poly.pdbx_strand_id
1 'polypeptide(L)'
;MVDTNHKIAFCIDSDGCAMDTMTYKHQLFFGPIAADIFGISEQERTSFLKEWDRVNLYSRTRGVNRFVGLVMGLEFAGVEHIDKLKEWVETTDSLSNNSLELELANDFSRDLEKALEWSNEVNRQIKNYEGDSLAFSGVLEGLEQLSQFGNVYVVSSANKEAVWQEWEEQGLLKYVDDIYCQDRGKKEDVIATLIANGYCRDTILMVGDSPGDLAAAEQN
;
A
#
# COMPACT_ATOMS: atom_id res chain seq x y z
N MET A 1 16.02 -7.18 34.32
CA MET A 1 16.04 -5.77 33.88
C MET A 1 16.25 -5.82 32.39
N VAL A 2 15.24 -5.41 31.62
CA VAL A 2 15.39 -5.29 30.16
C VAL A 2 16.32 -4.10 29.94
N ASP A 3 17.37 -4.32 29.17
CA ASP A 3 18.37 -3.31 28.84
C ASP A 3 17.71 -2.17 28.05
N THR A 4 17.52 -1.01 28.69
CA THR A 4 16.83 0.16 28.12
C THR A 4 17.66 0.94 27.10
N ASN A 5 18.82 0.40 26.71
CA ASN A 5 19.72 1.04 25.73
C ASN A 5 19.43 0.66 24.27
N HIS A 6 18.46 -0.22 24.00
CA HIS A 6 18.07 -0.56 22.63
C HIS A 6 16.97 0.38 22.16
N LYS A 7 17.21 1.08 21.03
CA LYS A 7 16.18 1.86 20.34
C LYS A 7 15.08 0.91 19.88
N ILE A 8 13.84 1.15 20.29
CA ILE A 8 12.67 0.44 19.77
C ILE A 8 12.29 1.07 18.43
N ALA A 9 11.94 0.26 17.43
CA ALA A 9 11.35 0.73 16.18
C ALA A 9 9.89 0.29 16.09
N PHE A 10 8.99 1.25 15.90
CA PHE A 10 7.58 1.01 15.66
C PHE A 10 7.29 1.22 14.17
N CYS A 11 7.04 0.14 13.46
CA CYS A 11 6.66 0.16 12.05
C CYS A 11 5.13 0.17 11.97
N ILE A 12 4.56 1.27 11.52
CA ILE A 12 3.11 1.51 11.52
C ILE A 12 2.62 1.53 10.08
N ASP A 13 1.72 0.62 9.73
CA ASP A 13 1.02 0.70 8.46
C ASP A 13 0.05 1.91 8.41
N SER A 14 -0.15 2.44 7.21
CA SER A 14 -0.98 3.62 6.98
C SER A 14 -2.44 3.26 6.69
N ASP A 15 -2.75 2.89 5.44
CA ASP A 15 -4.12 2.74 4.95
C ASP A 15 -4.79 1.49 5.54
N GLY A 16 -5.84 1.66 6.34
CA GLY A 16 -6.55 0.56 6.99
C GLY A 16 -6.02 0.24 8.40
N CYS A 17 -4.89 0.84 8.81
CA CYS A 17 -4.30 0.69 10.14
C CYS A 17 -4.29 2.01 10.93
N ALA A 18 -3.51 3.01 10.49
CA ALA A 18 -3.49 4.34 11.10
C ALA A 18 -4.54 5.27 10.49
N MET A 19 -4.77 5.15 9.18
CA MET A 19 -5.65 5.99 8.40
C MET A 19 -6.90 5.20 7.96
N ASP A 20 -8.09 5.74 8.18
CA ASP A 20 -9.36 5.14 7.74
C ASP A 20 -9.68 5.50 6.28
N THR A 21 -8.74 5.16 5.41
CA THR A 21 -8.69 5.63 4.02
C THR A 21 -8.89 4.51 3.01
N MET A 22 -8.68 3.26 3.42
CA MET A 22 -8.63 2.14 2.48
C MET A 22 -9.98 1.89 1.79
N THR A 23 -11.09 1.95 2.53
CA THR A 23 -12.42 1.61 1.98
C THR A 23 -12.83 2.56 0.85
N TYR A 24 -12.80 3.88 1.09
CA TYR A 24 -13.23 4.83 0.05
C TYR A 24 -12.27 4.83 -1.14
N LYS A 25 -10.95 4.69 -0.90
CA LYS A 25 -9.98 4.64 -1.98
C LYS A 25 -10.29 3.50 -2.94
N HIS A 26 -10.59 2.31 -2.42
CA HIS A 26 -10.92 1.15 -3.26
C HIS A 26 -12.27 1.27 -3.96
N GLN A 27 -13.29 1.74 -3.24
CA GLN A 27 -14.66 1.79 -3.75
C GLN A 27 -14.92 2.95 -4.72
N LEU A 28 -14.22 4.07 -4.57
CA LEU A 28 -14.41 5.26 -5.40
C LEU A 28 -13.40 5.37 -6.53
N PHE A 29 -12.16 4.91 -6.31
CA PHE A 29 -11.08 5.13 -7.27
C PHE A 29 -10.51 3.84 -7.83
N PHE A 30 -9.88 2.98 -7.01
CA PHE A 30 -9.12 1.85 -7.56
C PHE A 30 -9.97 0.91 -8.43
N GLY A 31 -11.07 0.39 -7.88
CA GLY A 31 -11.94 -0.55 -8.58
C GLY A 31 -12.65 0.10 -9.78
N PRO A 32 -13.37 1.22 -9.60
CA PRO A 32 -14.07 1.88 -10.70
C PRO A 32 -13.15 2.26 -11.87
N ILE A 33 -11.97 2.84 -11.59
CA ILE A 33 -11.02 3.26 -12.62
C ILE A 33 -10.40 2.03 -13.31
N ALA A 34 -10.17 0.92 -12.59
CA ALA A 34 -9.74 -0.33 -13.21
C ALA A 34 -10.80 -0.83 -14.20
N ALA A 35 -12.07 -0.81 -13.80
CA ALA A 35 -13.18 -1.23 -14.66
C ALA A 35 -13.24 -0.39 -15.95
N ASP A 36 -13.07 0.93 -15.82
CA ASP A 36 -13.12 1.86 -16.95
C ASP A 36 -11.96 1.64 -17.93
N ILE A 37 -10.73 1.59 -17.43
CA ILE A 37 -9.53 1.46 -18.28
C ILE A 37 -9.45 0.07 -18.91
N PHE A 38 -9.77 -0.98 -18.16
CA PHE A 38 -9.73 -2.35 -18.68
C PHE A 38 -10.97 -2.73 -19.50
N GLY A 39 -11.96 -1.84 -19.60
CA GLY A 39 -13.11 -2.03 -20.49
C GLY A 39 -14.08 -3.09 -19.98
N ILE A 40 -14.25 -3.18 -18.67
CA ILE A 40 -15.25 -4.07 -18.05
C ILE A 40 -16.64 -3.60 -18.48
N SER A 41 -17.43 -4.51 -19.03
CA SER A 41 -18.77 -4.17 -19.53
C SER A 41 -19.71 -3.72 -18.42
N GLU A 42 -20.70 -2.88 -18.73
CA GLU A 42 -21.71 -2.45 -17.76
C GLU A 42 -22.47 -3.63 -17.12
N GLN A 43 -22.65 -4.71 -17.88
CA GLN A 43 -23.29 -5.93 -17.40
C GLN A 43 -22.44 -6.66 -16.34
N GLU A 44 -21.11 -6.58 -16.45
CA GLU A 44 -20.16 -7.26 -15.56
C GLU A 44 -19.66 -6.34 -14.42
N ARG A 45 -19.80 -5.02 -14.57
CA ARG A 45 -19.25 -4.00 -13.67
C ARG A 45 -19.59 -4.25 -12.21
N THR A 46 -20.85 -4.54 -11.90
CA THR A 46 -21.27 -4.80 -10.50
C THR A 46 -20.60 -6.05 -9.93
N SER A 47 -20.45 -7.11 -10.72
CA SER A 47 -19.79 -8.34 -10.28
C SER A 47 -18.30 -8.12 -10.07
N PHE A 48 -17.65 -7.41 -11.01
CA PHE A 48 -16.24 -7.03 -10.91
C PHE A 48 -15.96 -6.18 -9.67
N LEU A 49 -16.73 -5.11 -9.41
CA LEU A 49 -16.50 -4.25 -8.24
C LEU A 49 -16.76 -4.98 -6.92
N LYS A 50 -17.75 -5.88 -6.87
CA LYS A 50 -17.98 -6.71 -5.69
C LYS A 50 -16.80 -7.63 -5.41
N GLU A 51 -16.23 -8.23 -6.45
CA GLU A 51 -15.04 -9.05 -6.29
C GLU A 51 -13.80 -8.22 -5.94
N TRP A 52 -13.66 -7.04 -6.54
CA TRP A 52 -12.60 -6.08 -6.20
C TRP A 52 -12.56 -5.80 -4.70
N ASP A 53 -13.72 -5.47 -4.12
CA ASP A 53 -13.88 -5.23 -2.69
C ASP A 53 -13.59 -6.50 -1.86
N ARG A 54 -14.05 -7.67 -2.32
CA ARG A 54 -13.76 -8.94 -1.63
C ARG A 54 -12.26 -9.19 -1.56
N VAL A 55 -11.54 -9.02 -2.66
CA VAL A 55 -10.09 -9.25 -2.75
C VAL A 55 -9.34 -8.22 -1.91
N ASN A 56 -9.64 -6.94 -2.06
CA ASN A 56 -8.81 -5.87 -1.51
C ASN A 56 -9.20 -5.41 -0.11
N LEU A 57 -10.47 -5.59 0.30
CA LEU A 57 -10.97 -5.09 1.59
C LEU A 57 -11.40 -6.22 2.54
N TYR A 58 -12.03 -7.28 2.03
CA TYR A 58 -12.82 -8.22 2.86
C TYR A 58 -12.32 -9.67 2.89
N SER A 59 -11.08 -9.93 2.48
CA SER A 59 -10.50 -11.28 2.51
C SER A 59 -9.05 -11.28 2.98
N ARG A 60 -8.41 -12.46 3.01
CA ARG A 60 -7.00 -12.61 3.41
C ARG A 60 -6.00 -12.03 2.40
N THR A 61 -6.47 -11.52 1.27
CA THR A 61 -5.66 -10.75 0.33
C THR A 61 -5.80 -9.25 0.52
N ARG A 62 -6.44 -8.81 1.61
CA ARG A 62 -6.46 -7.40 2.04
C ARG A 62 -5.04 -6.87 2.18
N GLY A 63 -4.84 -5.62 1.78
CA GLY A 63 -3.55 -4.91 1.92
C GLY A 63 -2.45 -5.35 0.95
N VAL A 64 -2.75 -6.23 -0.02
CA VAL A 64 -1.82 -6.52 -1.11
C VAL A 64 -1.51 -5.25 -1.92
N ASN A 65 -0.36 -5.24 -2.59
CA ASN A 65 -0.03 -4.14 -3.49
C ASN A 65 -1.11 -3.95 -4.56
N ARG A 66 -1.38 -2.69 -4.91
CA ARG A 66 -2.43 -2.31 -5.88
C ARG A 66 -2.36 -3.08 -7.20
N PHE A 67 -1.17 -3.36 -7.73
CA PHE A 67 -1.01 -4.06 -9.01
C PHE A 67 -1.31 -5.56 -8.88
N VAL A 68 -1.01 -6.16 -7.73
CA VAL A 68 -1.43 -7.53 -7.39
C VAL A 68 -2.95 -7.60 -7.32
N GLY A 69 -3.58 -6.65 -6.60
CA GLY A 69 -5.03 -6.54 -6.53
C GLY A 69 -5.70 -6.31 -7.90
N LEU A 70 -5.05 -5.53 -8.77
CA LEU A 70 -5.47 -5.31 -10.14
C LEU A 70 -5.50 -6.63 -10.93
N VAL A 71 -4.39 -7.37 -10.95
CA VAL A 71 -4.32 -8.67 -11.66
C VAL A 71 -5.42 -9.62 -11.18
N MET A 72 -5.58 -9.78 -9.87
CA MET A 72 -6.60 -10.66 -9.30
C MET A 72 -8.03 -10.27 -9.75
N GLY A 73 -8.34 -8.97 -9.77
CA GLY A 73 -9.64 -8.48 -10.24
C GLY A 73 -9.87 -8.71 -11.73
N LEU A 74 -8.85 -8.47 -12.56
CA LEU A 74 -8.91 -8.65 -14.01
C LEU A 74 -9.03 -10.12 -14.40
N GLU A 75 -8.31 -11.01 -13.71
CA GLU A 75 -8.42 -12.45 -13.90
C GLU A 75 -9.82 -12.97 -13.56
N PHE A 76 -10.41 -12.48 -12.47
CA PHE A 76 -11.79 -12.84 -12.13
C PHE A 76 -12.79 -12.42 -13.21
N ALA A 77 -12.60 -11.23 -13.80
CA ALA A 77 -13.45 -10.75 -14.89
C ALA A 77 -13.14 -11.41 -16.25
N GLY A 78 -12.15 -12.30 -16.34
CA GLY A 78 -11.77 -12.96 -17.59
C GLY A 78 -11.21 -11.99 -18.63
N VAL A 79 -10.56 -10.90 -18.20
CA VAL A 79 -9.93 -9.96 -19.12
C VAL A 79 -8.74 -10.64 -19.80
N GLU A 80 -8.80 -10.77 -21.12
CA GLU A 80 -7.75 -11.38 -21.93
C GLU A 80 -6.57 -10.42 -22.17
N HIS A 81 -5.43 -10.97 -22.59
CA HIS A 81 -4.23 -10.22 -23.01
C HIS A 81 -3.60 -9.34 -21.91
N ILE A 82 -3.53 -9.87 -20.68
CA ILE A 82 -2.87 -9.25 -19.52
C ILE A 82 -1.60 -10.00 -19.09
N ASP A 83 -1.02 -10.80 -19.99
CA ASP A 83 0.04 -11.76 -19.66
C ASP A 83 1.34 -11.06 -19.20
N LYS A 84 1.70 -9.93 -19.81
CA LYS A 84 2.90 -9.17 -19.44
C LYS A 84 2.72 -8.47 -18.10
N LEU A 85 1.52 -7.97 -17.81
CA LEU A 85 1.18 -7.44 -16.49
C LEU A 85 1.30 -8.50 -15.41
N LYS A 86 0.79 -9.72 -15.66
CA LYS A 86 0.92 -10.84 -14.73
C LYS A 86 2.37 -11.20 -14.47
N GLU A 87 3.15 -11.39 -15.54
CA GLU A 87 4.58 -11.69 -15.46
C GLU A 87 5.32 -10.62 -14.65
N TRP A 88 5.10 -9.34 -14.97
CA TRP A 88 5.74 -8.22 -14.26
C TRP A 88 5.39 -8.22 -12.77
N VAL A 89 4.11 -8.42 -12.40
CA VAL A 89 3.69 -8.47 -10.99
C VAL A 89 4.40 -9.60 -10.22
N GLU A 90 4.67 -10.73 -10.87
CA GLU A 90 5.33 -11.88 -10.26
C GLU A 90 6.85 -11.71 -10.14
N THR A 91 7.49 -11.04 -11.10
CA THR A 91 8.96 -11.04 -11.23
C THR A 91 9.64 -9.74 -10.84
N THR A 92 8.90 -8.62 -10.74
CA THR A 92 9.51 -7.32 -10.46
C THR A 92 10.07 -7.22 -9.03
N ASP A 93 11.19 -6.53 -8.88
CA ASP A 93 11.77 -6.20 -7.58
C ASP A 93 10.95 -5.13 -6.84
N SER A 94 10.20 -4.29 -7.58
CA SER A 94 9.38 -3.22 -7.02
C SER A 94 8.05 -3.10 -7.76
N LEU A 95 6.96 -2.96 -7.00
CA LEU A 95 5.61 -2.79 -7.52
C LEU A 95 5.18 -1.32 -7.41
N SER A 96 5.80 -0.47 -8.23
CA SER A 96 5.59 0.98 -8.27
C SER A 96 5.38 1.49 -9.71
N ASN A 97 4.87 2.72 -9.85
CA ASN A 97 4.73 3.35 -11.17
C ASN A 97 6.09 3.51 -11.86
N ASN A 98 7.14 3.88 -11.11
CA ASN A 98 8.49 4.04 -11.65
C ASN A 98 9.07 2.73 -12.19
N SER A 99 8.91 1.61 -11.47
CA SER A 99 9.33 0.29 -11.98
C SER A 99 8.54 -0.12 -13.23
N LEU A 100 7.25 0.25 -13.32
CA LEU A 100 6.42 -0.05 -14.48
C LEU A 100 6.79 0.82 -15.69
N GLU A 101 7.14 2.10 -15.47
CA GLU A 101 7.68 3.00 -16.50
C GLU A 101 9.01 2.48 -17.07
N LEU A 102 9.90 1.99 -16.20
CA LEU A 102 11.16 1.37 -16.63
C LEU A 102 10.94 0.10 -17.46
N GLU A 103 9.99 -0.75 -17.05
CA GLU A 103 9.62 -1.94 -17.81
C GLU A 103 9.10 -1.56 -19.20
N LEU A 104 8.17 -0.61 -19.28
CA LEU A 104 7.62 -0.11 -20.55
C LEU A 104 8.67 0.51 -21.48
N ALA A 105 9.71 1.15 -20.92
CA ALA A 105 10.81 1.69 -21.70
C ALA A 105 11.72 0.60 -22.28
N ASN A 106 11.80 -0.57 -21.64
CA ASN A 106 12.60 -1.71 -22.07
C ASN A 106 11.85 -2.62 -23.05
N ASP A 107 10.62 -3.01 -22.72
CA ASP A 107 9.74 -3.86 -23.52
C ASP A 107 8.30 -3.35 -23.45
N PHE A 108 7.87 -2.63 -24.49
CA PHE A 108 6.53 -2.06 -24.52
C PHE A 108 5.47 -3.16 -24.60
N SER A 109 4.50 -3.09 -23.69
CA SER A 109 3.28 -3.90 -23.73
C SER A 109 2.04 -3.09 -23.42
N ARG A 110 0.94 -3.41 -24.12
CA ARG A 110 -0.31 -2.63 -24.03
C ARG A 110 -1.01 -2.78 -22.67
N ASP A 111 -0.95 -3.94 -22.06
CA ASP A 111 -1.49 -4.20 -20.71
C ASP A 111 -0.69 -3.48 -19.62
N LEU A 112 0.65 -3.43 -19.73
CA LEU A 112 1.52 -2.63 -18.85
C LEU A 112 1.23 -1.13 -18.99
N GLU A 113 1.04 -0.64 -20.22
CA GLU A 113 0.68 0.77 -20.48
C GLU A 113 -0.66 1.11 -19.81
N LYS A 114 -1.67 0.24 -19.94
CA LYS A 114 -2.97 0.40 -19.28
C LYS A 114 -2.86 0.34 -17.75
N ALA A 115 -2.02 -0.53 -17.20
CA ALA A 115 -1.78 -0.60 -15.76
C ALA A 115 -1.13 0.68 -15.23
N LEU A 116 -0.20 1.27 -16.00
CA LEU A 116 0.41 2.56 -15.66
C LEU A 116 -0.60 3.70 -15.75
N GLU A 117 -1.39 3.75 -16.83
CA GLU A 117 -2.51 4.69 -17.00
C GLU A 117 -3.44 4.62 -15.79
N TRP A 118 -3.85 3.41 -15.39
CA TRP A 118 -4.69 3.16 -14.24
C TRP A 118 -4.09 3.68 -12.94
N SER A 119 -2.84 3.33 -12.64
CA SER A 119 -2.23 3.75 -11.38
C SER A 119 -2.04 5.27 -11.30
N ASN A 120 -1.68 5.90 -12.42
CA ASN A 120 -1.55 7.36 -12.51
C ASN A 120 -2.91 8.06 -12.37
N GLU A 121 -3.97 7.52 -12.99
CA GLU A 121 -5.31 8.07 -12.88
C GLU A 121 -5.87 7.93 -11.45
N VAL A 122 -5.65 6.80 -10.79
CA VAL A 122 -5.98 6.62 -9.37
C VAL A 122 -5.27 7.67 -8.51
N ASN A 123 -3.96 7.84 -8.67
CA ASN A 123 -3.20 8.85 -7.91
C ASN A 123 -3.75 10.26 -8.17
N ARG A 124 -4.08 10.59 -9.43
CA ARG A 124 -4.65 11.88 -9.81
C ARG A 124 -6.00 12.12 -9.14
N GLN A 125 -6.89 11.13 -9.11
CA GLN A 125 -8.21 11.30 -8.51
C GLN A 125 -8.16 11.34 -6.99
N ILE A 126 -7.36 10.51 -6.33
CA ILE A 126 -7.15 10.56 -4.88
C ILE A 126 -6.60 11.92 -4.46
N LYS A 127 -5.62 12.46 -5.20
CA LYS A 127 -5.05 13.79 -4.91
C LYS A 127 -6.07 14.93 -4.98
N ASN A 128 -7.08 14.80 -5.84
CA ASN A 128 -8.13 15.79 -6.01
C ASN A 128 -9.40 15.46 -5.19
N TYR A 129 -9.34 14.47 -4.30
CA TYR A 129 -10.46 14.12 -3.45
C TYR A 129 -10.63 15.16 -2.34
N GLU A 130 -11.83 15.72 -2.22
CA GLU A 130 -12.16 16.74 -1.22
C GLU A 130 -12.90 16.16 0.01
N GLY A 131 -13.07 14.85 0.09
CA GLY A 131 -13.68 14.20 1.26
C GLY A 131 -12.68 13.99 2.39
N ASP A 132 -13.21 13.58 3.55
CA ASP A 132 -12.38 13.40 4.74
C ASP A 132 -11.41 12.21 4.59
N SER A 133 -10.13 12.46 4.84
CA SER A 133 -9.08 11.42 5.01
C SER A 133 -8.63 11.42 6.46
N LEU A 134 -9.35 10.68 7.31
CA LEU A 134 -9.18 10.72 8.76
C LEU A 134 -8.28 9.61 9.29
N ALA A 135 -7.53 9.93 10.34
CA ALA A 135 -6.92 8.91 11.16
C ALA A 135 -7.98 8.15 11.98
N PHE A 136 -7.74 6.88 12.30
CA PHE A 136 -8.58 6.16 13.25
C PHE A 136 -8.50 6.82 14.65
N SER A 137 -9.58 6.70 15.41
CA SER A 137 -9.62 7.22 16.78
C SER A 137 -8.52 6.60 17.65
N GLY A 138 -7.78 7.45 18.37
CA GLY A 138 -6.68 7.04 19.24
C GLY A 138 -5.31 6.94 18.55
N VAL A 139 -5.22 7.12 17.24
CA VAL A 139 -3.94 7.05 16.51
C VAL A 139 -3.01 8.19 16.90
N LEU A 140 -3.51 9.42 17.00
CA LEU A 140 -2.69 10.57 17.38
C LEU A 140 -2.09 10.38 18.77
N GLU A 141 -2.92 10.00 19.75
CA GLU A 141 -2.49 9.74 21.13
C GLU A 141 -1.55 8.53 21.19
N GLY A 142 -1.84 7.48 20.44
CA GLY A 142 -0.99 6.29 20.34
C GLY A 142 0.41 6.62 19.82
N LEU A 143 0.50 7.36 18.71
CA LEU A 143 1.78 7.79 18.13
C LEU A 143 2.57 8.70 19.06
N GLU A 144 1.89 9.62 19.76
CA GLU A 144 2.53 10.45 20.78
C GLU A 144 3.18 9.60 21.88
N GLN A 145 2.50 8.56 22.36
CA GLN A 145 3.07 7.65 23.35
C GLN A 145 4.25 6.86 22.76
N LEU A 146 4.08 6.25 21.58
CA LEU A 146 5.12 5.45 20.93
C LEU A 146 6.41 6.25 20.71
N SER A 147 6.29 7.51 20.28
CA SER A 147 7.44 8.42 20.07
C SER A 147 8.26 8.70 21.33
N GLN A 148 7.71 8.46 22.53
CA GLN A 148 8.44 8.59 23.80
C GLN A 148 9.29 7.35 24.13
N PHE A 149 8.99 6.20 23.51
CA PHE A 149 9.66 4.91 23.77
C PHE A 149 10.64 4.51 22.67
N GLY A 150 10.51 5.06 21.46
CA GLY A 150 11.31 4.64 20.32
C GLY A 150 11.07 5.50 19.08
N ASN A 151 11.61 5.03 17.96
CA ASN A 151 11.42 5.66 16.66
C ASN A 151 10.17 5.10 15.99
N VAL A 152 9.42 5.96 15.32
CA VAL A 152 8.19 5.63 14.62
C VAL A 152 8.42 5.76 13.12
N TYR A 153 8.16 4.68 12.40
CA TYR A 153 8.30 4.59 10.96
C TYR A 153 6.95 4.28 10.34
N VAL A 154 6.55 5.06 9.33
CA VAL A 154 5.40 4.68 8.51
C VAL A 154 5.87 3.66 7.48
N VAL A 155 5.16 2.52 7.37
CA VAL A 155 5.51 1.43 6.45
C VAL A 155 4.28 1.05 5.63
N SER A 156 4.18 1.58 4.41
CA SER A 156 3.00 1.48 3.57
C SER A 156 3.31 0.99 2.15
N SER A 157 2.38 0.24 1.56
CA SER A 157 2.39 -0.11 0.13
C SER A 157 1.80 0.99 -0.77
N ALA A 158 1.39 2.12 -0.20
CA ALA A 158 0.76 3.21 -0.91
C ALA A 158 1.77 4.16 -1.56
N ASN A 159 1.25 5.09 -2.36
CA ASN A 159 2.05 6.16 -2.94
C ASN A 159 2.51 7.14 -1.85
N LYS A 160 3.78 7.53 -1.91
CA LYS A 160 4.43 8.34 -0.89
C LYS A 160 3.80 9.72 -0.72
N GLU A 161 3.53 10.40 -1.82
CA GLU A 161 2.96 11.74 -1.80
C GLU A 161 1.57 11.74 -1.13
N ALA A 162 0.75 10.74 -1.44
CA ALA A 162 -0.56 10.57 -0.80
C ALA A 162 -0.42 10.32 0.71
N VAL A 163 0.40 9.36 1.13
CA VAL A 163 0.62 9.06 2.55
C VAL A 163 1.13 10.27 3.31
N TRP A 164 2.12 10.98 2.75
CA TRP A 164 2.68 12.16 3.39
C TRP A 164 1.63 13.24 3.62
N GLN A 165 0.85 13.57 2.58
CA GLN A 165 -0.20 14.60 2.66
C GLN A 165 -1.26 14.23 3.70
N GLU A 166 -1.76 12.99 3.66
CA GLU A 166 -2.79 12.51 4.58
C GLU A 166 -2.32 12.56 6.05
N TRP A 167 -1.08 12.12 6.31
CA TRP A 167 -0.50 12.18 7.65
C TRP A 167 -0.19 13.62 8.10
N GLU A 168 0.18 14.52 7.18
CA GLU A 168 0.42 15.93 7.47
C GLU A 168 -0.88 16.64 7.88
N GLU A 169 -1.95 16.43 7.12
CA GLU A 169 -3.27 17.02 7.36
C GLU A 169 -3.88 16.55 8.69
N GLN A 170 -3.63 15.30 9.07
CA GLN A 170 -4.03 14.75 10.36
C GLN A 170 -3.07 15.09 11.51
N GLY A 171 -1.99 15.83 11.24
CA GLY A 171 -1.01 16.27 12.22
C GLY A 171 -0.19 15.13 12.84
N LEU A 172 -0.07 13.99 12.17
CA LEU A 172 0.59 12.79 12.67
C LEU A 172 2.12 12.83 12.47
N LEU A 173 2.58 13.51 11.41
CA LEU A 173 3.99 13.54 11.01
C LEU A 173 4.97 14.02 12.09
N LYS A 174 4.50 14.85 13.03
CA LYS A 174 5.33 15.35 14.14
C LYS A 174 5.83 14.25 15.08
N TYR A 175 5.25 13.05 15.02
CA TYR A 175 5.64 11.89 15.79
C TYR A 175 6.36 10.83 14.96
N VAL A 176 6.62 11.09 13.68
CA VAL A 176 7.21 10.13 12.73
C VAL A 176 8.66 10.50 12.42
N ASP A 177 9.55 9.51 12.45
CA ASP A 177 10.97 9.67 12.12
C ASP A 177 11.25 9.55 10.62
N ASP A 178 10.59 8.63 9.91
CA ASP A 178 10.70 8.48 8.46
C ASP A 178 9.47 7.75 7.87
N ILE A 179 9.24 7.91 6.56
CA ILE A 179 8.17 7.25 5.82
C ILE A 179 8.76 6.36 4.73
N TYR A 180 8.40 5.08 4.81
CA TYR A 180 8.68 4.07 3.80
C TYR A 180 7.40 3.72 3.06
N CYS A 181 7.37 4.06 1.78
CA CYS A 181 6.25 3.81 0.89
C CYS A 181 6.66 2.86 -0.26
N GLN A 182 5.78 2.66 -1.24
CA GLN A 182 6.01 1.76 -2.39
C GLN A 182 7.33 2.03 -3.15
N ASP A 183 7.91 3.23 -3.04
CA ASP A 183 9.17 3.63 -3.66
C ASP A 183 10.41 3.03 -2.97
N ARG A 184 10.26 2.43 -1.78
CA ARG A 184 11.36 1.88 -0.98
C ARG A 184 11.32 0.35 -0.84
N GLY A 185 10.59 -0.34 -1.71
CA GLY A 185 10.49 -1.81 -1.72
C GLY A 185 9.30 -2.32 -0.92
N LYS A 186 9.38 -3.59 -0.50
CA LYS A 186 8.31 -4.26 0.26
C LYS A 186 8.47 -4.01 1.77
N LYS A 187 7.46 -4.33 2.56
CA LYS A 187 7.45 -4.06 4.01
C LYS A 187 8.55 -4.84 4.74
N GLU A 188 8.77 -6.09 4.33
CA GLU A 188 9.83 -6.95 4.82
C GLU A 188 11.23 -6.37 4.55
N ASP A 189 11.43 -5.69 3.41
CA ASP A 189 12.71 -5.05 3.05
C ASP A 189 13.02 -3.85 3.96
N VAL A 190 11.97 -3.10 4.33
CA VAL A 190 12.08 -1.97 5.26
C VAL A 190 12.52 -2.47 6.64
N ILE A 191 11.87 -3.51 7.16
CA ILE A 191 12.23 -4.09 8.46
C ILE A 191 13.66 -4.66 8.41
N ALA A 192 14.02 -5.37 7.34
CA ALA A 192 15.38 -5.86 7.14
C ALA A 192 16.41 -4.73 7.11
N THR A 193 16.07 -3.59 6.51
CA THR A 193 16.91 -2.39 6.47
C THR A 193 17.10 -1.79 7.87
N LEU A 194 16.05 -1.74 8.70
CA LEU A 194 16.16 -1.29 10.09
C LEU A 194 17.09 -2.21 10.89
N ILE A 195 17.01 -3.53 10.71
CA ILE A 195 17.92 -4.49 11.33
C ILE A 195 19.36 -4.23 10.88
N ALA A 196 19.59 -4.05 9.59
CA ALA A 196 20.91 -3.73 9.05
C ALA A 196 21.48 -2.41 9.59
N ASN A 197 20.61 -1.45 9.93
CA ASN A 197 20.95 -0.17 10.56
C ASN A 197 21.16 -0.26 12.07
N GLY A 198 21.08 -1.46 12.67
CA GLY A 198 21.45 -1.74 14.05
C GLY A 198 20.30 -1.91 15.03
N TYR A 199 19.05 -1.97 14.57
CA TYR A 199 17.94 -2.38 15.42
C TYR A 199 17.99 -3.88 15.71
N CYS A 200 17.68 -4.28 16.95
CA CYS A 200 17.51 -5.68 17.29
C CYS A 200 16.14 -6.18 16.82
N ARG A 201 16.06 -7.41 16.30
CA ARG A 201 14.80 -8.04 15.87
C ARG A 201 13.75 -7.99 16.98
N ASP A 202 14.14 -8.34 18.21
CA ASP A 202 13.27 -8.35 19.39
C ASP A 202 12.80 -6.95 19.84
N THR A 203 13.28 -5.88 19.20
CA THR A 203 12.92 -4.48 19.50
C THR A 203 12.26 -3.78 18.31
N ILE A 204 11.78 -4.52 17.31
CA ILE A 204 10.98 -4.00 16.22
C ILE A 204 9.55 -4.50 16.38
N LEU A 205 8.58 -3.59 16.33
CA LEU A 205 7.15 -3.92 16.37
C LEU A 205 6.48 -3.45 15.08
N MET A 206 5.90 -4.37 14.32
CA MET A 206 5.03 -4.07 13.19
C MET A 206 3.57 -3.97 13.68
N VAL A 207 2.90 -2.89 13.33
CA VAL A 207 1.47 -2.65 13.59
C VAL A 207 0.80 -2.48 12.24
N GLY A 208 -0.14 -3.36 11.93
CA GLY A 208 -0.86 -3.35 10.65
C GLY A 208 -2.14 -4.18 10.71
N ASP A 209 -2.98 -4.04 9.69
CA ASP A 209 -4.31 -4.64 9.61
C ASP A 209 -4.37 -5.82 8.62
N SER A 210 -3.29 -6.06 7.88
CA SER A 210 -3.25 -7.02 6.77
C SER A 210 -2.39 -8.24 7.06
N PRO A 211 -2.65 -9.39 6.40
CA PRO A 211 -1.74 -10.54 6.46
C PRO A 211 -0.32 -10.25 5.95
N GLY A 212 -0.15 -9.26 5.07
CA GLY A 212 1.16 -8.82 4.60
C GLY A 212 2.01 -8.22 5.72
N ASP A 213 1.39 -7.47 6.65
CA ASP A 213 2.08 -6.89 7.80
C ASP A 213 2.60 -7.97 8.75
N LEU A 214 1.76 -8.97 9.03
CA LEU A 214 2.16 -10.13 9.84
C LEU A 214 3.30 -10.90 9.17
N ALA A 215 3.19 -11.16 7.86
CA ALA A 215 4.22 -11.88 7.13
C ALA A 215 5.55 -11.12 7.10
N ALA A 216 5.52 -9.79 6.97
CA ALA A 216 6.72 -8.95 7.01
C ALA A 216 7.42 -9.01 8.37
N ALA A 217 6.63 -9.05 9.45
CA ALA A 217 7.13 -9.22 10.81
C ALA A 217 7.70 -10.63 11.05
N GLU A 218 7.02 -11.69 10.61
CA GLU A 218 7.48 -13.09 10.82
C GLU A 218 8.76 -13.44 10.06
N GLN A 219 9.02 -12.76 8.94
CA GLN A 219 10.24 -12.96 8.14
C GLN A 219 11.50 -12.35 8.78
N ASN A 220 11.34 -11.45 9.76
CA ASN A 220 12.42 -10.65 10.33
C ASN A 220 12.56 -10.86 11.83
#